data_AF-A0A537RAI0-F1
#
_entry.id   AF-A0A537RAI0-F1
#
_cell.length_a   1.000
_cell.length_b   1.000
_cell.length_c   1.000
_cell.angle_alpha   90.00
_cell.angle_beta   90.00
_cell.angle_gamma   90.00
#
_symmetry.space_group_name_H-M   'P 1'
#
loop_
_entity.id
_entity.type
_entity.pdbx_description
1 polymer ?
#
loop_
_entity_poly.entity_id
_entity_poly.type
_entity_poly.pdbx_seq_one_letter_code
_entity_poly.pdbx_strand_id
1 'polypeptide(L)' 'MSTDVITPGAASPMKLDWRLVADNGTYKITDIIVEGISMMTTQRSEFASVVQRNGGQVRGLIAMMREKTASAAR' A
#
# COMPACT_ATOMS: atom_id res chain seq x y z
N MET A 1 -11.01 6.88 9.64
CA MET A 1 -11.34 8.20 9.03
C MET A 1 -11.66 7.95 7.57
N SER A 2 -12.65 8.62 6.97
CA SER A 2 -13.03 8.44 5.55
C SER A 2 -12.74 9.72 4.77
N THR A 3 -12.36 9.60 3.51
CA THR A 3 -12.10 10.72 2.59
C THR A 3 -12.50 10.32 1.17
N ASP A 4 -13.12 11.24 0.44
CA ASP A 4 -13.38 11.07 -0.98
C ASP A 4 -12.32 11.82 -1.80
N VAL A 5 -11.73 11.14 -2.77
CA VAL A 5 -10.79 11.73 -3.73
C VAL A 5 -11.50 11.99 -5.05
N ILE A 6 -11.44 13.23 -5.51
CA ILE A 6 -12.08 13.68 -6.74
C ILE A 6 -10.99 13.87 -7.80
N THR A 7 -11.08 13.12 -8.89
CA THR A 7 -10.14 13.20 -10.02
C THR A 7 -10.85 13.79 -11.23
N PRO A 8 -10.26 14.78 -11.95
CA PRO A 8 -10.84 15.30 -13.19
C PRO A 8 -11.09 14.19 -14.21
N GLY A 9 -12.32 14.11 -14.73
CA GLY A 9 -12.73 13.10 -15.70
C GLY A 9 -13.18 11.75 -15.12
N ALA A 10 -13.09 11.55 -13.80
CA ALA A 10 -13.68 10.38 -13.15
C ALA A 10 -15.21 10.52 -13.03
N ALA A 11 -15.95 9.42 -13.26
CA ALA A 11 -17.41 9.40 -13.17
C ALA A 11 -17.94 9.53 -11.74
N SER A 12 -17.17 9.10 -10.75
CA SER A 12 -17.51 9.19 -9.33
C SER A 12 -16.25 9.41 -8.48
N PRO A 13 -16.35 10.05 -7.31
CA PRO A 13 -15.25 10.12 -6.35
C PRO A 13 -14.80 8.73 -5.91
N MET A 14 -13.51 8.59 -5.64
CA MET A 14 -12.93 7.38 -5.08
C MET A 14 -12.92 7.46 -3.55
N LYS A 15 -13.49 6.47 -2.88
CA LYS A 15 -13.56 6.41 -1.42
C LYS A 15 -12.28 5.80 -0.84
N LEU A 16 -11.71 6.51 0.13
CA LEU A 16 -10.61 6.04 0.96
C LEU A 16 -10.97 6.01 2.45
N ASP A 17 -10.69 4.90 3.10
CA ASP A 17 -10.72 4.79 4.56
C ASP A 17 -9.30 4.60 5.13
N TRP A 18 -8.97 5.40 6.14
CA TRP A 18 -7.70 5.38 6.86
C TRP A 18 -7.84 4.60 8.16
N ARG A 19 -6.98 3.59 8.37
CA ARG A 19 -6.80 2.93 9.68
C ARG A 19 -5.64 3.58 10.41
N LEU A 20 -5.90 3.97 11.64
CA LEU A 20 -4.93 4.64 12.52
C LEU A 20 -4.65 3.77 13.74
N VAL A 21 -3.41 3.83 14.22
CA VAL A 21 -3.03 3.33 15.54
C VAL A 21 -2.51 4.49 16.39
N ALA A 22 -2.88 4.50 17.67
CA ALA A 22 -2.27 5.40 18.63
C ALA A 22 -0.95 4.78 19.11
N ASP A 23 0.14 5.53 18.99
CA ASP A 23 1.48 5.14 19.43
C ASP A 23 2.14 6.34 20.12
N ASN A 24 2.44 6.19 21.42
CA ASN A 24 3.05 7.23 22.25
C ASN A 24 2.36 8.61 22.16
N GLY A 25 1.03 8.62 22.18
CA GLY A 25 0.24 9.86 22.09
C GLY A 25 0.17 10.47 20.68
N THR A 26 0.74 9.81 19.66
CA THR A 26 0.65 10.21 18.26
C THR A 26 -0.15 9.21 17.44
N TYR A 27 -0.86 9.67 16.41
CA TYR A 27 -1.54 8.77 15.48
C TYR A 27 -0.61 8.43 14.31
N LYS A 28 -0.55 7.14 13.95
CA LYS A 28 0.16 6.64 12.77
C LYS A 28 -0.81 5.89 11.86
N ILE A 29 -0.69 6.09 10.56
CA ILE A 29 -1.46 5.34 9.56
C ILE A 29 -0.87 3.94 9.44
N THR A 30 -1.71 2.92 9.56
CA THR A 30 -1.31 1.51 9.41
C THR A 30 -1.82 0.90 8.11
N ASP A 31 -2.99 1.31 7.63
CA ASP A 31 -3.60 0.78 6.42
C ASP A 31 -4.41 1.88 5.71
N ILE A 32 -4.47 1.74 4.40
CA ILE A 32 -5.33 2.54 3.54
C ILE A 32 -6.25 1.56 2.84
N ILE A 33 -7.56 1.79 2.95
CA ILE A 33 -8.58 1.00 2.30
C ILE A 33 -9.11 1.83 1.13
N VAL A 34 -8.93 1.33 -0.08
CA VAL A 34 -9.38 2.01 -1.31
C VAL A 34 -10.56 1.21 -1.86
N GLU A 35 -11.73 1.83 -1.98
CA GLU A 35 -12.94 1.15 -2.49
C GLU A 35 -13.22 -0.19 -1.76
N GLY A 36 -13.03 -0.20 -0.43
CA GLY A 36 -13.21 -1.39 0.40
C GLY A 36 -12.04 -2.39 0.41
N ILE A 37 -10.96 -2.13 -0.35
CA ILE A 37 -9.79 -3.02 -0.46
C ILE A 37 -8.64 -2.53 0.42
N SER A 38 -8.22 -3.35 1.38
CA SER A 38 -7.06 -3.09 2.25
C SER A 38 -5.74 -3.17 1.46
N MET A 39 -5.04 -2.04 1.35
CA MET A 39 -3.76 -2.00 0.65
C MET A 39 -2.64 -2.72 1.41
N MET A 40 -2.69 -2.79 2.74
CA MET A 40 -1.78 -3.63 3.52
C MET A 40 -1.89 -5.11 3.10
N THR A 41 -3.11 -5.61 2.96
CA THR A 41 -3.36 -7.03 2.62
C THR A 41 -2.96 -7.34 1.18
N THR A 42 -3.28 -6.44 0.25
CA THR A 42 -2.87 -6.54 -1.16
C THR A 42 -1.35 -6.58 -1.28
N GLN A 43 -0.64 -5.62 -0.70
CA GLN A 43 0.83 -5.57 -0.76
C GLN A 43 1.50 -6.77 -0.08
N ARG A 44 0.95 -7.24 1.06
CA ARG A 44 1.44 -8.46 1.72
C ARG A 44 1.37 -9.67 0.78
N SER A 45 0.27 -9.83 0.06
CA SER A 45 0.07 -10.93 -0.89
C SER A 45 1.02 -10.83 -2.08
N GLU A 46 1.26 -9.62 -2.59
CA GLU A 46 2.26 -9.38 -3.64
C GLU A 46 3.67 -9.75 -3.15
N PHE A 47 4.07 -9.30 -1.96
CA PHE A 47 5.40 -9.58 -1.41
C PHE A 47 5.61 -11.07 -1.15
N ALA A 48 4.61 -11.76 -0.61
CA ALA A 48 4.66 -13.21 -0.42
C ALA A 48 4.87 -13.95 -1.75
N SER A 49 4.18 -13.52 -2.81
CA SER A 49 4.33 -14.08 -4.15
C SER A 49 5.74 -13.87 -4.71
N VAL A 50 6.34 -12.70 -4.48
CA VAL A 50 7.72 -12.42 -4.89
C VAL A 50 8.71 -13.30 -4.13
N VAL A 51 8.57 -13.40 -2.81
CA VAL A 51 9.43 -14.25 -1.97
C VAL A 51 9.33 -15.71 -2.41
N GLN A 52 8.12 -16.21 -2.66
CA GLN A 52 7.90 -17.59 -3.11
C GLN A 52 8.58 -17.87 -4.46
N ARG A 53 8.43 -16.96 -5.44
CA ARG A 53 9.07 -17.09 -6.76
C ARG A 53 10.60 -17.01 -6.70
N ASN A 54 11.16 -16.34 -5.68
CA ASN A 54 12.59 -16.23 -5.45
C ASN A 54 13.13 -17.31 -4.48
N GLY A 55 12.49 -18.48 -4.44
CA GLY A 55 12.96 -19.63 -3.64
C GLY A 55 12.93 -19.38 -2.12
N GLY A 56 11.99 -18.56 -1.65
CA GLY A 56 11.88 -18.18 -0.23
C GLY A 56 12.87 -17.10 0.22
N GLN A 57 13.67 -16.53 -0.70
CA GLN A 57 14.69 -15.55 -0.36
C GLN A 57 14.16 -14.11 -0.39
N VAL A 58 14.32 -13.39 0.72
CA VAL A 58 13.92 -11.98 0.85
C VAL A 58 14.72 -11.04 -0.07
N ARG A 59 15.91 -11.45 -0.55
CA ARG A 59 16.74 -10.60 -1.42
C ARG A 59 16.02 -10.19 -2.71
N GLY A 60 15.23 -11.08 -3.31
CA GLY A 60 14.45 -10.78 -4.51
C GLY A 60 13.39 -9.69 -4.26
N LEU A 61 12.75 -9.71 -3.09
CA LEU A 61 11.81 -8.67 -2.67
C LEU A 61 12.51 -7.32 -2.49
N ILE A 62 13.68 -7.30 -1.83
CA ILE A 62 14.46 -6.07 -1.61
C ILE A 62 14.89 -5.45 -2.95
N ALA A 63 15.35 -6.26 -3.90
CA ALA A 63 15.75 -5.80 -5.22
C ALA A 63 14.58 -5.13 -5.96
N MET A 64 13.41 -5.78 -6.00
CA MET A 64 12.18 -5.22 -6.59
C MET A 64 11.76 -3.92 -5.91
N MET A 65 11.81 -3.83 -4.57
CA MET A 65 11.45 -2.61 -3.85
C MET A 65 12.38 -1.44 -4.18
N ARG A 66 13.68 -1.69 -4.32
CA ARG A 66 14.65 -0.65 -4.74
C ARG A 66 14.35 -0.15 -6.14
N GLU A 67 14.02 -1.04 -7.06
CA GLU A 67 13.63 -0.68 -8.43
C GLU A 67 12.36 0.18 -8.44
N LYS A 68 11.29 -0.25 -7.75
CA LYS A 68 10.04 0.52 -7.64
C LYS A 68 10.24 1.91 -7.03
N THR A 69 11.08 2.02 -6.00
CA THR A 69 11.38 3.30 -5.35
C THR A 69 12.19 4.21 -6.27
N ALA A 70 13.16 3.66 -6.99
CA ALA A 70 13.96 4.42 -7.95
C ALA A 70 13.12 4.93 -9.14
N SER A 71 12.10 4.18 -9.58
CA SER A 71 11.16 4.67 -10.59
C SER A 71 10.21 5.75 -10.08
N ALA A 72 9.79 5.68 -8.82
CA ALA A 72 8.87 6.67 -8.23
C ALA A 72 9.54 8.00 -7.86
N ALA A 73 10.87 8.01 -7.72
CA ALA A 73 11.66 9.21 -7.46
C ALA A 73 12.06 9.97 -8.74
N ARG A 74 11.71 9.44 -9.92
CA ARG A 74 11.86 10.11 -11.22
C ARG A 74 10.56 10.77 -11.61
#